data_AF-A0A6B2CVF0-F1
#
_entry.id   AF-A0A6B2CVF0-F1
#
_cell.length_a   1.000
_cell.length_b   1.000
_cell.length_c   1.000
_cell.angle_alpha   90.00
_cell.angle_beta   90.00
_cell.angle_gamma   90.00
#
_symmetry.space_group_name_H-M   'P 1'
#
loop_
_entity.id
_entity.type
_entity.pdbx_description
1 polymer ?
#
loop_
_entity_poly.entity_id
_entity_poly.type
_entity_poly.pdbx_seq_one_letter_code
_entity_poly.pdbx_strand_id
1 'polypeptide(L)'
;MWSLAYGLIALAVVAFVVLYAAAHAPSFKTVNLADQLYGAKGWLASNLPSFPKVEVKSRFRVFVNVVRVVKANATAYDYRTRQWVTFPVHLPVGYRLERAGENVVYQIYINVTRCRYTALPRGEPAMLYEIELRHSLDQLPWLDVYAAVPHNLTQYYSWLHSFYTAWRRPPAVGLTPRVGADEAFMELVKAEHVLVYNATSDTAKLYVAAPAAALYVLLVDYPLKLPLTCPEQIASASSESQRSDTPTIDFPSPR
;
A
#
# COMPACT_ATOMS: atom_id res chain seq x y z
N MET A 1 -25.73 -70.54 -22.71
CA MET A 1 -24.33 -70.22 -23.07
C MET A 1 -24.14 -68.80 -23.60
N TRP A 2 -25.08 -68.26 -24.39
CA TRP A 2 -24.95 -66.91 -24.98
C TRP A 2 -24.96 -65.74 -23.96
N SER A 3 -25.69 -65.82 -22.84
CA SER A 3 -25.76 -64.72 -21.87
C SER A 3 -24.44 -64.44 -21.14
N LEU A 4 -23.59 -65.46 -20.96
CA LEU A 4 -22.30 -65.33 -20.27
C LEU A 4 -21.29 -64.60 -21.16
N ALA A 5 -21.31 -64.86 -22.47
CA ALA A 5 -20.49 -64.16 -23.45
C ALA A 5 -20.85 -62.67 -23.53
N TYR A 6 -22.16 -62.33 -23.59
CA TYR A 6 -22.59 -60.93 -23.57
C TYR A 6 -22.24 -60.22 -22.26
N GLY A 7 -22.33 -60.92 -21.12
CA GLY A 7 -21.90 -60.38 -19.83
C GLY A 7 -20.41 -60.05 -19.78
N LEU A 8 -19.56 -60.93 -20.31
CA LEU A 8 -18.11 -60.71 -20.36
C LEU A 8 -17.73 -59.57 -21.32
N ILE A 9 -18.40 -59.47 -22.46
CA ILE A 9 -18.19 -58.36 -23.40
C ILE A 9 -18.60 -57.04 -22.76
N ALA A 10 -19.75 -56.97 -22.09
CA ALA A 10 -20.19 -55.77 -21.40
C ALA A 10 -19.19 -55.36 -20.29
N LEU A 11 -18.67 -56.32 -19.53
CA LEU A 11 -17.69 -56.06 -18.48
C LEU A 11 -16.35 -55.55 -19.06
N ALA A 12 -15.91 -56.13 -20.18
CA ALA A 12 -14.72 -55.67 -20.89
C ALA A 12 -14.87 -54.25 -21.44
N VAL A 13 -16.04 -53.91 -21.99
CA VAL A 13 -16.33 -52.54 -22.46
C VAL A 13 -16.33 -51.55 -21.29
N VAL A 14 -16.99 -51.89 -20.18
CA VAL A 14 -17.00 -51.02 -18.99
C VAL A 14 -15.60 -50.85 -18.41
N ALA A 15 -14.82 -51.93 -18.31
CA ALA A 15 -13.44 -51.87 -17.83
C ALA A 15 -12.56 -51.00 -18.76
N PHE A 16 -12.71 -51.15 -20.08
CA PHE A 16 -12.01 -50.31 -21.05
C PHE A 16 -12.38 -48.84 -20.90
N VAL A 17 -13.67 -48.51 -20.77
CA VAL A 17 -14.12 -47.11 -20.58
C VAL A 17 -13.56 -46.52 -19.29
N VAL A 18 -13.57 -47.27 -18.19
CA VAL A 18 -13.04 -46.81 -16.89
C VAL A 18 -11.52 -46.62 -16.96
N LEU A 19 -10.77 -47.56 -17.54
CA LEU A 19 -9.32 -47.45 -17.68
C LEU A 19 -8.93 -46.34 -18.65
N TYR A 20 -9.68 -46.17 -19.75
CA TYR A 20 -9.47 -45.09 -20.70
C TYR A 20 -9.71 -43.73 -20.05
N ALA A 21 -10.83 -43.58 -19.31
CA ALA A 21 -11.11 -42.39 -18.54
C ALA A 21 -10.07 -42.14 -17.45
N ALA A 22 -9.58 -43.16 -16.73
CA ALA A 22 -8.55 -42.99 -15.72
C ALA A 22 -7.18 -42.61 -16.32
N ALA A 23 -6.83 -43.14 -17.50
CA ALA A 23 -5.58 -42.83 -18.18
C ALA A 23 -5.61 -41.47 -18.91
N HIS A 24 -6.79 -41.00 -19.33
CA HIS A 24 -6.97 -39.80 -20.15
C HIS A 24 -7.71 -38.66 -19.41
N ALA A 25 -8.16 -38.88 -18.18
CA ALA A 25 -8.46 -37.78 -17.28
C ALA A 25 -7.12 -37.18 -16.85
N PRO A 26 -6.75 -35.97 -17.29
CA PRO A 26 -5.61 -35.28 -16.70
C PRO A 26 -5.86 -35.21 -15.18
N SER A 27 -4.81 -35.37 -14.37
CA SER A 27 -4.94 -35.07 -12.95
C SER A 27 -5.51 -33.66 -12.85
N PHE A 28 -6.76 -33.52 -12.39
CA PHE A 28 -7.33 -32.22 -12.13
C PHE A 28 -6.60 -31.68 -10.90
N LYS A 29 -5.40 -31.11 -11.10
CA LYS A 29 -4.86 -30.14 -10.17
C LYS A 29 -5.88 -29.01 -10.18
N THR A 30 -6.75 -29.00 -9.19
CA THR A 30 -7.69 -27.89 -8.97
C THR A 30 -6.84 -26.64 -8.87
N VAL A 31 -6.86 -25.82 -9.93
CA VAL A 31 -6.13 -24.56 -9.96
C VAL A 31 -6.85 -23.62 -9.00
N ASN A 32 -6.31 -23.46 -7.81
CA ASN A 32 -6.84 -22.49 -6.87
C ASN A 32 -6.31 -21.09 -7.24
N LEU A 33 -7.08 -20.37 -8.06
CA LEU A 33 -6.74 -19.01 -8.49
C LEU A 33 -6.57 -18.06 -7.30
N ALA A 34 -7.32 -18.27 -6.21
CA ALA A 34 -7.18 -17.48 -4.99
C ALA A 34 -5.80 -17.69 -4.36
N ASP A 35 -5.33 -18.94 -4.23
CA ASP A 35 -4.01 -19.24 -3.68
C ASP A 35 -2.89 -18.63 -4.54
N GLN A 36 -3.03 -18.67 -5.87
CA GLN A 36 -2.06 -18.05 -6.77
C GLN A 36 -2.03 -16.52 -6.61
N LEU A 37 -3.21 -15.90 -6.48
CA LEU A 37 -3.33 -14.47 -6.24
C LEU A 37 -2.74 -14.08 -4.86
N TYR A 38 -3.04 -14.87 -3.82
CA TYR A 38 -2.48 -14.72 -2.49
C TYR A 38 -0.96 -14.85 -2.48
N GLY A 39 -0.43 -15.85 -3.18
CA GLY A 39 1.01 -16.04 -3.36
C GLY A 39 1.67 -14.88 -4.09
N ALA A 40 1.04 -14.36 -5.15
CA ALA A 40 1.54 -13.20 -5.88
C ALA A 40 1.59 -11.94 -5.00
N LYS A 41 0.51 -11.65 -4.27
CA LYS A 41 0.45 -10.54 -3.30
C LYS A 41 1.43 -10.69 -2.15
N GLY A 42 1.57 -11.90 -1.60
CA GLY A 42 2.53 -12.21 -0.53
C GLY A 42 3.98 -12.05 -0.98
N TRP A 43 4.30 -12.44 -2.21
CA TRP A 43 5.61 -12.19 -2.80
C TRP A 43 5.88 -10.69 -2.93
N LEU A 44 4.92 -9.91 -3.44
CA LEU A 44 5.05 -8.45 -3.51
C LEU A 44 5.23 -7.82 -2.13
N ALA A 45 4.44 -8.24 -1.14
CA ALA A 45 4.50 -7.72 0.22
C ALA A 45 5.88 -7.94 0.87
N SER A 46 6.44 -9.14 0.70
CA SER A 46 7.75 -9.49 1.27
C SER A 46 8.93 -8.79 0.57
N ASN A 47 8.78 -8.43 -0.71
CA ASN A 47 9.81 -7.73 -1.50
C ASN A 47 9.61 -6.22 -1.57
N LEU A 48 8.51 -5.69 -1.02
CA LEU A 48 8.17 -4.27 -1.11
C LEU A 48 9.30 -3.32 -0.64
N PRO A 49 10.01 -3.59 0.48
CA PRO A 49 11.10 -2.71 0.93
C PRO A 49 12.31 -2.69 -0.01
N SER A 50 12.55 -3.78 -0.75
CA SER A 50 13.71 -3.94 -1.63
C SER A 50 13.49 -3.34 -3.03
N PHE A 51 12.24 -3.03 -3.39
CA PHE A 51 11.95 -2.44 -4.68
C PHE A 51 12.65 -1.08 -4.89
N PRO A 52 13.09 -0.80 -6.14
CA PRO A 52 13.68 0.49 -6.49
C PRO A 52 12.75 1.65 -6.16
N LYS A 53 13.34 2.73 -5.67
CA LYS A 53 12.66 3.97 -5.30
C LYS A 53 12.99 5.01 -6.36
N VAL A 54 11.97 5.57 -7.02
CA VAL A 54 12.14 6.54 -8.09
C VAL A 54 11.41 7.84 -7.78
N GLU A 55 12.10 8.96 -7.96
CA GLU A 55 11.51 10.30 -7.77
C GLU A 55 10.83 10.79 -9.06
N VAL A 56 11.41 10.42 -10.22
CA VAL A 56 11.00 10.93 -11.52
C VAL A 56 9.77 10.21 -12.04
N LYS A 57 8.71 10.97 -12.37
CA LYS A 57 7.45 10.45 -12.92
C LYS A 57 7.63 9.63 -14.20
N SER A 58 8.56 10.00 -15.10
CA SER A 58 8.81 9.26 -16.34
C SER A 58 9.33 7.85 -16.06
N ARG A 59 10.26 7.70 -15.10
CA ARG A 59 10.76 6.38 -14.68
C ARG A 59 9.65 5.54 -14.06
N PHE A 60 8.82 6.13 -13.21
CA PHE A 60 7.67 5.45 -12.62
C PHE A 60 6.68 4.90 -13.68
N ARG A 61 6.49 5.61 -14.79
CA ARG A 61 5.64 5.18 -15.92
C ARG A 61 6.22 4.06 -16.77
N VAL A 62 7.51 3.75 -16.65
CA VAL A 62 8.16 2.72 -17.49
C VAL A 62 8.51 1.47 -16.68
N PHE A 63 8.98 1.63 -15.46
CA PHE A 63 9.40 0.50 -14.63
C PHE A 63 8.22 -0.21 -13.97
N VAL A 64 8.45 -1.47 -13.64
CA VAL A 64 7.54 -2.38 -12.93
C VAL A 64 8.22 -2.83 -11.64
N ASN A 65 7.45 -3.14 -10.60
CA ASN A 65 7.93 -3.42 -9.25
C ASN A 65 8.80 -2.28 -8.71
N VAL A 66 8.22 -1.08 -8.76
CA VAL A 66 8.87 0.19 -8.41
C VAL A 66 7.99 1.00 -7.47
N VAL A 67 8.62 1.71 -6.55
CA VAL A 67 7.97 2.64 -5.63
C VAL A 67 8.30 4.07 -6.05
N ARG A 68 7.26 4.87 -6.31
CA ARG A 68 7.45 6.31 -6.50
C ARG A 68 7.59 6.96 -5.14
N VAL A 69 8.65 7.74 -4.96
CA VAL A 69 8.93 8.46 -3.71
C VAL A 69 9.12 9.95 -3.95
N VAL A 70 8.88 10.74 -2.92
CA VAL A 70 9.32 12.14 -2.84
C VAL A 70 10.31 12.23 -1.68
N LYS A 71 11.40 12.98 -1.86
CA LYS A 71 12.36 13.22 -0.78
C LYS A 71 11.92 14.43 0.02
N ALA A 72 11.88 14.30 1.35
CA ALA A 72 11.62 15.38 2.28
C ALA A 72 12.63 15.35 3.44
N ASN A 73 12.72 16.44 4.19
CA ASN A 73 13.50 16.47 5.42
C ASN A 73 12.57 16.24 6.61
N ALA A 74 12.97 15.36 7.52
CA ALA A 74 12.33 15.15 8.80
C ALA A 74 13.26 15.64 9.92
N THR A 75 12.67 16.03 11.05
CA THR A 75 13.39 16.38 12.27
C THR A 75 13.31 15.23 13.26
N ALA A 76 14.45 14.89 13.86
CA ALA A 76 14.53 13.92 14.94
C ALA A 76 15.33 14.51 16.10
N TYR A 77 15.02 14.05 17.31
CA TYR A 77 15.85 14.31 18.47
C TYR A 77 16.91 13.21 18.56
N ASP A 78 18.19 13.57 18.44
CA ASP A 78 19.30 12.65 18.65
C ASP A 78 19.64 12.59 20.15
N TYR A 79 19.24 11.50 20.79
CA TYR A 79 19.48 11.29 22.23
C TYR A 79 20.97 11.13 22.59
N ARG A 80 21.86 10.83 21.64
CA ARG A 80 23.30 10.71 21.89
C ARG A 80 23.97 12.07 22.00
N THR A 81 23.64 12.98 21.08
CA THR A 81 24.19 14.34 21.02
C THR A 81 23.32 15.37 21.73
N ARG A 82 22.11 14.98 22.15
CA ARG A 82 21.07 15.82 22.78
C ARG A 82 20.65 17.02 21.93
N GLN A 83 20.68 16.87 20.61
CA GLN A 83 20.37 17.92 19.65
C GLN A 83 19.27 17.50 18.67
N TRP A 84 18.55 18.50 18.16
CA TRP A 84 17.65 18.31 17.03
C TRP A 84 18.45 18.23 15.74
N VAL A 85 18.20 17.20 14.95
CA VAL A 85 18.88 16.96 13.68
C VAL A 85 17.86 16.82 12.56
N THR A 86 18.20 17.35 11.40
CA THR A 86 17.43 17.16 10.16
C THR A 86 18.06 16.04 9.35
N PHE A 87 17.23 15.16 8.81
CA PHE A 87 17.69 14.07 7.97
C PHE A 87 16.70 13.79 6.84
N PRO A 88 17.19 13.31 5.68
CA PRO A 88 16.32 13.03 4.55
C PRO A 88 15.51 11.75 4.77
N VAL A 89 14.23 11.79 4.40
CA VAL A 89 13.32 10.65 4.35
C VAL A 89 12.68 10.55 2.96
N HIS A 90 12.38 9.32 2.55
CA HIS A 90 11.56 9.05 1.37
C HIS A 90 10.11 8.91 1.77
N LEU A 91 9.23 9.57 1.01
CA LEU A 91 7.80 9.59 1.17
C LEU A 91 7.17 8.80 0.02
N PRO A 92 6.69 7.56 0.24
CA PRO A 92 6.07 6.78 -0.82
C PRO A 92 4.77 7.46 -1.29
N VAL A 93 4.67 7.75 -2.58
CA VAL A 93 3.51 8.44 -3.19
C VAL A 93 2.89 7.62 -4.31
N GLY A 94 3.42 6.43 -4.59
CA GLY A 94 2.87 5.56 -5.61
C GLY A 94 3.59 4.24 -5.73
N TYR A 95 2.91 3.29 -6.33
CA TYR A 95 3.35 1.92 -6.54
C TYR A 95 2.97 1.49 -7.94
N ARG A 96 3.89 0.79 -8.60
CA ARG A 96 3.56 0.01 -9.79
C ARG A 96 4.13 -1.37 -9.59
N LEU A 97 3.25 -2.31 -9.30
CA LEU A 97 3.60 -3.64 -8.87
C LEU A 97 2.97 -4.66 -9.81
N GLU A 98 3.72 -5.71 -10.08
CA GLU A 98 3.29 -6.81 -10.92
C GLU A 98 3.93 -8.10 -10.44
N ARG A 99 3.10 -9.12 -10.30
CA ARG A 99 3.57 -10.47 -10.12
C ARG A 99 2.67 -11.45 -10.86
N ALA A 100 3.29 -12.22 -11.76
CA ALA A 100 2.66 -13.38 -12.34
C ALA A 100 2.75 -14.58 -11.38
N GLY A 101 1.60 -15.22 -11.15
CA GLY A 101 1.50 -16.63 -10.78
C GLY A 101 1.54 -17.51 -12.04
N GLU A 102 1.09 -18.77 -11.91
CA GLU A 102 1.06 -19.69 -13.07
C GLU A 102 -0.07 -19.32 -14.05
N ASN A 103 -1.27 -19.03 -13.52
CA ASN A 103 -2.48 -18.75 -14.30
C ASN A 103 -3.10 -17.38 -13.99
N VAL A 104 -2.51 -16.61 -13.06
CA VAL A 104 -3.01 -15.29 -12.63
C VAL A 104 -1.90 -14.26 -12.74
N VAL A 105 -2.18 -13.09 -13.33
CA VAL A 105 -1.29 -11.94 -13.29
C VAL A 105 -1.89 -10.87 -12.40
N TYR A 106 -1.25 -10.62 -11.26
CA TYR A 106 -1.65 -9.54 -10.37
C TYR A 106 -0.84 -8.28 -10.71
N GLN A 107 -1.55 -7.23 -11.12
CA GLN A 107 -1.01 -5.90 -11.37
C GLN A 107 -1.77 -4.90 -10.52
N ILE A 108 -1.04 -3.99 -9.89
CA ILE A 108 -1.62 -2.83 -9.21
C ILE A 108 -0.77 -1.59 -9.47
N TYR A 109 -1.45 -0.53 -9.91
CA TYR A 109 -0.90 0.79 -10.07
C TYR A 109 -1.64 1.74 -9.14
N ILE A 110 -0.88 2.41 -8.29
CA ILE A 110 -1.35 3.37 -7.31
C ILE A 110 -0.52 4.63 -7.45
N ASN A 111 -1.16 5.78 -7.48
CA ASN A 111 -0.44 7.05 -7.51
C ASN A 111 -1.25 8.13 -6.80
N VAL A 112 -0.68 8.71 -5.74
CA VAL A 112 -1.21 9.92 -5.10
C VAL A 112 -1.07 11.06 -6.10
N THR A 113 -2.21 11.53 -6.62
CA THR A 113 -2.25 12.62 -7.59
C THR A 113 -2.33 13.96 -6.89
N ARG A 114 -3.06 14.01 -5.76
CA ARG A 114 -3.30 15.22 -5.00
C ARG A 114 -3.58 14.90 -3.54
N CYS A 115 -3.24 15.82 -2.66
CA CYS A 115 -3.83 15.89 -1.33
C CYS A 115 -4.47 17.26 -1.12
N ARG A 116 -5.43 17.35 -0.19
CA ARG A 116 -5.94 18.65 0.27
C ARG A 116 -6.34 18.56 1.73
N TYR A 117 -6.18 19.65 2.45
CA TYR A 117 -6.80 19.81 3.76
C TYR A 117 -8.32 19.81 3.61
N THR A 118 -9.00 19.10 4.50
CA THR A 118 -10.45 19.02 4.62
C THR A 118 -10.85 18.93 6.08
N ALA A 119 -12.12 19.12 6.38
CA ALA A 119 -12.68 18.75 7.67
C ALA A 119 -13.50 17.47 7.53
N LEU A 120 -13.42 16.58 8.53
CA LEU A 120 -14.39 15.49 8.67
C LEU A 120 -15.77 16.06 9.04
N PRO A 121 -16.86 15.27 8.93
CA PRO A 121 -18.22 15.75 9.22
C PRO A 121 -18.40 16.37 10.62
N ARG A 122 -17.57 15.99 11.59
CA ARG A 122 -17.59 16.52 12.97
C ARG A 122 -16.62 17.70 13.19
N GLY A 123 -15.96 18.18 12.13
CA GLY A 123 -15.09 19.35 12.16
C GLY A 123 -13.62 19.04 12.46
N GLU A 124 -13.22 17.78 12.65
CA GLU A 124 -11.81 17.46 12.88
C GLU A 124 -10.97 17.70 11.61
N PRO A 125 -9.74 18.21 11.75
CA PRO A 125 -8.85 18.42 10.62
C PRO A 125 -8.40 17.08 10.02
N ALA A 126 -8.57 16.97 8.71
CA ALA A 126 -8.21 15.78 7.94
C ALA A 126 -7.50 16.15 6.64
N MET A 127 -6.85 15.16 6.07
CA MET A 127 -6.25 15.21 4.76
C MET A 127 -6.98 14.27 3.82
N LEU A 128 -7.48 14.84 2.73
CA LEU A 128 -8.12 14.12 1.65
C LEU A 128 -7.05 13.73 0.61
N TYR A 129 -6.81 12.43 0.48
CA TYR A 129 -5.96 11.87 -0.56
C TYR A 129 -6.80 11.59 -1.79
N GLU A 130 -6.33 12.05 -2.95
CA GLU A 130 -6.82 11.64 -4.25
C GLU A 130 -5.79 10.68 -4.86
N ILE A 131 -6.20 9.42 -5.00
CA ILE A 131 -5.32 8.33 -5.43
C ILE A 131 -5.86 7.76 -6.73
N GLU A 132 -5.05 7.80 -7.79
CA GLU A 132 -5.33 7.02 -8.99
C GLU A 132 -5.03 5.55 -8.71
N LEU A 133 -6.02 4.68 -8.95
CA LEU A 133 -5.94 3.25 -8.73
C LEU A 133 -6.29 2.51 -10.02
N ARG A 134 -5.42 1.60 -10.45
CA ARG A 134 -5.69 0.64 -11.53
C ARG A 134 -5.23 -0.74 -11.07
N HIS A 135 -6.00 -1.78 -11.39
CA HIS A 135 -5.69 -3.14 -11.00
C HIS A 135 -6.12 -4.13 -12.08
N SER A 136 -5.54 -5.33 -12.08
CA SER A 136 -5.89 -6.39 -13.04
C SER A 136 -7.13 -7.22 -12.68
N LEU A 137 -7.72 -7.02 -11.49
CA LEU A 137 -8.89 -7.76 -11.03
C LEU A 137 -10.20 -7.05 -11.41
N ASP A 138 -11.31 -7.77 -11.50
CA ASP A 138 -12.63 -7.14 -11.71
C ASP A 138 -13.08 -6.33 -10.48
N GLN A 139 -12.71 -6.81 -9.29
CA GLN A 139 -12.94 -6.14 -8.02
C GLN A 139 -11.72 -6.34 -7.11
N LEU A 140 -11.47 -5.40 -6.21
CA LEU A 140 -10.54 -5.55 -5.09
C LEU A 140 -11.32 -5.93 -3.82
N PRO A 141 -11.62 -7.22 -3.59
CA PRO A 141 -12.51 -7.63 -2.51
C PRO A 141 -11.93 -7.41 -1.11
N TRP A 142 -10.62 -7.18 -0.98
CA TRP A 142 -9.94 -6.95 0.29
C TRP A 142 -9.35 -5.55 0.43
N LEU A 143 -9.88 -4.58 -0.32
CA LEU A 143 -9.44 -3.20 -0.21
C LEU A 143 -9.93 -2.59 1.11
N ASP A 144 -9.00 -2.37 2.03
CA ASP A 144 -9.20 -1.56 3.23
C ASP A 144 -8.16 -0.44 3.25
N VAL A 145 -8.47 0.65 3.95
CA VAL A 145 -7.54 1.76 4.15
C VAL A 145 -7.49 2.13 5.61
N TYR A 146 -6.27 2.28 6.13
CA TYR A 146 -6.00 2.73 7.48
C TYR A 146 -5.18 4.01 7.45
N ALA A 147 -5.27 4.84 8.48
CA ALA A 147 -4.41 5.98 8.71
C ALA A 147 -3.43 5.64 9.83
N ALA A 148 -2.13 5.82 9.58
CA ALA A 148 -1.08 5.58 10.56
C ALA A 148 -0.84 6.85 11.41
N VAL A 149 -1.47 6.89 12.58
CA VAL A 149 -1.39 8.03 13.51
C VAL A 149 -0.29 7.74 14.54
N PRO A 150 0.76 8.57 14.64
CA PRO A 150 1.83 8.31 15.57
C PRO A 150 1.37 8.57 17.02
N HIS A 151 1.70 7.67 17.95
CA HIS A 151 1.54 7.94 19.37
C HIS A 151 2.42 9.11 19.84
N ASN A 152 3.63 9.18 19.28
CA ASN A 152 4.55 10.28 19.49
C ASN A 152 5.39 10.52 18.23
N LEU A 153 5.18 11.67 17.59
CA LEU A 153 5.84 12.05 16.34
C LEU A 153 7.37 12.06 16.47
N THR A 154 7.88 12.63 17.57
CA THR A 154 9.31 12.74 17.85
C THR A 154 9.93 11.37 18.01
N GLN A 155 9.30 10.47 18.78
CA GLN A 155 9.81 9.11 18.94
C GLN A 155 9.85 8.33 17.63
N TYR A 156 8.81 8.44 16.80
CA TYR A 156 8.78 7.79 15.49
C TYR A 156 9.94 8.25 14.60
N TYR A 157 10.18 9.57 14.48
CA TYR A 157 11.28 10.07 13.66
C TYR A 157 12.66 9.83 14.28
N SER A 158 12.80 9.85 15.61
CA SER A 158 14.04 9.43 16.28
C SER A 158 14.35 7.94 16.04
N TRP A 159 13.33 7.09 16.05
CA TRP A 159 13.47 5.68 15.65
C TRP A 159 13.87 5.54 14.19
N LEU A 160 13.22 6.26 13.28
CA LEU A 160 13.53 6.24 11.85
C LEU A 160 14.96 6.78 11.56
N HIS A 161 15.39 7.79 12.32
CA HIS A 161 16.74 8.35 12.27
C HIS A 161 17.80 7.30 12.66
N SER A 162 17.49 6.37 13.58
CA SER A 162 18.43 5.28 13.90
C SER A 162 18.77 4.42 12.67
N PHE A 163 17.79 4.13 11.80
CA PHE A 163 18.04 3.43 10.53
C PHE A 163 18.84 4.28 9.54
N TYR A 164 18.56 5.58 9.47
CA TYR A 164 19.35 6.49 8.65
C TYR A 164 20.83 6.47 9.06
N THR A 165 21.13 6.55 10.35
CA THR A 165 22.52 6.50 10.85
C THR A 165 23.19 5.15 10.61
N ALA A 166 22.45 4.04 10.79
CA ALA A 166 22.97 2.69 10.61
C ALA A 166 23.26 2.36 9.14
N TRP A 167 22.36 2.73 8.23
CA TRP A 167 22.44 2.35 6.81
C TRP A 167 23.06 3.42 5.92
N ARG A 168 23.19 4.65 6.43
CA ARG A 168 23.64 5.85 5.70
C ARG A 168 22.84 6.09 4.42
N ARG A 169 21.55 5.76 4.43
CA ARG A 169 20.62 5.88 3.30
C ARG A 169 19.28 6.41 3.80
N PRO A 170 18.59 7.29 3.04
CA PRO A 170 17.30 7.83 3.47
C PRO A 170 16.25 6.72 3.66
N PRO A 171 15.70 6.53 4.87
CA PRO A 171 14.65 5.57 5.13
C PRO A 171 13.33 6.03 4.48
N ALA A 172 12.44 5.08 4.18
CA ALA A 172 11.13 5.37 3.61
C ALA A 172 10.01 5.22 4.67
N VAL A 173 9.20 6.27 4.84
CA VAL A 173 8.10 6.31 5.82
C VAL A 173 7.11 5.15 5.57
N GLY A 174 6.79 4.39 6.62
CA GLY A 174 5.94 3.20 6.58
C GLY A 174 6.53 1.99 5.84
N LEU A 175 7.53 2.18 4.97
CA LEU A 175 8.14 1.12 4.17
C LEU A 175 9.40 0.52 4.83
N THR A 176 10.10 1.32 5.63
CA THR A 176 11.39 1.01 6.26
C THR A 176 11.25 1.02 7.79
N PRO A 177 11.64 -0.06 8.50
CA PRO A 177 12.30 -1.28 8.00
C PRO A 177 11.36 -2.22 7.26
N ARG A 178 10.08 -2.33 7.64
CA ARG A 178 8.98 -2.97 6.90
C ARG A 178 7.66 -2.40 7.40
N VAL A 179 6.62 -2.44 6.57
CA VAL A 179 5.25 -2.15 7.03
C VAL A 179 4.88 -3.09 8.17
N GLY A 180 4.43 -2.54 9.29
CA GLY A 180 4.08 -3.29 10.50
C GLY A 180 5.19 -3.32 11.56
N ALA A 181 6.43 -2.96 11.20
CA ALA A 181 7.50 -2.80 12.20
C ALA A 181 7.35 -1.51 13.03
N ASP A 182 6.47 -0.62 12.60
CA ASP A 182 6.12 0.65 13.21
C ASP A 182 4.87 0.58 14.09
N GLU A 183 4.25 -0.60 14.25
CA GLU A 183 3.07 -0.82 15.11
C GLU A 183 3.29 -0.39 16.57
N ALA A 184 4.53 -0.41 17.06
CA ALA A 184 4.84 0.07 18.41
C ALA A 184 4.82 1.61 18.55
N PHE A 185 4.88 2.34 17.44
CA PHE A 185 4.96 3.81 17.41
C PHE A 185 3.68 4.47 16.93
N MET A 186 2.73 3.69 16.40
CA MET A 186 1.59 4.21 15.66
C MET A 186 0.34 3.38 15.91
N GLU A 187 -0.79 4.07 15.93
CA GLU A 187 -2.11 3.48 15.88
C GLU A 187 -2.61 3.45 14.43
N LEU A 188 -3.12 2.30 14.00
CA LEU A 188 -3.79 2.16 12.71
C LEU A 188 -5.29 2.40 12.88
N VAL A 189 -5.74 3.60 12.54
CA VAL A 189 -7.15 3.98 12.59
C VAL A 189 -7.79 3.68 11.24
N LYS A 190 -8.96 3.05 11.20
CA LYS A 190 -9.66 2.81 9.92
C LYS A 190 -9.99 4.15 9.26
N ALA A 191 -9.59 4.32 8.01
CA ALA A 191 -9.81 5.55 7.25
C ALA A 191 -11.08 5.45 6.41
N GLU A 192 -11.86 6.52 6.41
CA GLU A 192 -13.00 6.64 5.49
C GLU A 192 -12.47 6.75 4.06
N HIS A 193 -13.00 5.92 3.18
CA HIS A 193 -12.59 5.91 1.79
C HIS A 193 -13.75 5.58 0.86
N VAL A 194 -13.65 6.06 -0.37
CA VAL A 194 -14.58 5.75 -1.45
C VAL A 194 -13.82 5.56 -2.75
N LEU A 195 -14.13 4.47 -3.45
CA LEU A 195 -13.62 4.22 -4.80
C LEU A 195 -14.65 4.71 -5.81
N VAL A 196 -14.28 5.71 -6.59
CA VAL A 196 -15.13 6.30 -7.64
C VAL A 196 -14.57 5.92 -8.99
N TYR A 197 -15.34 5.14 -9.74
CA TYR A 197 -15.00 4.82 -11.12
C TYR A 197 -15.49 5.93 -12.06
N ASN A 198 -14.59 6.44 -12.90
CA ASN A 198 -14.96 7.38 -13.94
C ASN A 198 -14.88 6.70 -15.32
N ALA A 199 -16.06 6.38 -15.87
CA ALA A 199 -16.19 5.75 -17.18
C ALA A 199 -15.62 6.60 -18.33
N THR A 200 -15.57 7.92 -18.19
CA THR A 200 -15.05 8.81 -19.25
C THR A 200 -13.54 8.77 -19.37
N SER A 201 -12.82 8.56 -18.26
CA SER A 201 -11.37 8.51 -18.24
C SER A 201 -10.81 7.09 -18.09
N ASP A 202 -11.68 6.09 -17.99
CA ASP A 202 -11.35 4.69 -17.69
C ASP A 202 -10.37 4.58 -16.51
N THR A 203 -10.64 5.36 -15.46
CA THR A 203 -9.81 5.38 -14.25
C THR A 203 -10.66 5.35 -13.01
N ALA A 204 -10.20 4.56 -12.03
CA ALA A 204 -10.75 4.58 -10.69
C ALA A 204 -9.93 5.56 -9.83
N LYS A 205 -10.65 6.40 -9.09
CA LYS A 205 -10.07 7.29 -8.08
C LYS A 205 -10.50 6.82 -6.71
N LEU A 206 -9.52 6.48 -5.88
CA LEU A 206 -9.71 6.21 -4.47
C LEU A 206 -9.53 7.54 -3.71
N TYR A 207 -10.60 8.00 -3.08
CA TYR A 207 -10.57 9.12 -2.15
C TYR A 207 -10.45 8.56 -0.74
N VAL A 208 -9.50 9.06 0.04
CA VAL A 208 -9.28 8.65 1.43
C VAL A 208 -9.23 9.88 2.31
N ALA A 209 -10.06 9.93 3.34
CA ALA A 209 -9.97 10.92 4.40
C ALA A 209 -9.24 10.32 5.60
N ALA A 210 -8.09 10.91 5.94
CA ALA A 210 -7.29 10.51 7.09
C ALA A 210 -7.11 11.68 8.06
N PRO A 211 -6.98 11.45 9.38
CA PRO A 211 -6.66 12.50 10.33
C PRO A 211 -5.41 13.29 9.91
N ALA A 212 -5.39 14.60 10.12
CA ALA A 212 -4.26 15.44 9.71
C ALA A 212 -2.93 15.02 10.38
N ALA A 213 -3.01 14.40 11.56
CA ALA A 213 -1.87 13.85 12.30
C ALA A 213 -1.28 12.55 11.71
N ALA A 214 -1.99 11.88 10.79
CA ALA A 214 -1.50 10.64 10.19
C ALA A 214 -0.26 10.90 9.32
N LEU A 215 0.79 10.08 9.48
CA LEU A 215 2.02 10.23 8.69
C LEU A 215 1.88 9.65 7.28
N TYR A 216 1.02 8.66 7.13
CA TYR A 216 0.69 8.03 5.87
C TYR A 216 -0.66 7.30 5.99
N VAL A 217 -1.28 7.02 4.86
CA VAL A 217 -2.40 6.06 4.77
C VAL A 217 -1.87 4.72 4.31
N LEU A 218 -2.35 3.63 4.90
CA LEU A 218 -1.99 2.28 4.57
C LEU A 218 -3.10 1.65 3.75
N LEU A 219 -2.87 1.50 2.45
CA LEU A 219 -3.77 0.78 1.55
C LEU A 219 -3.49 -0.71 1.68
N VAL A 220 -4.49 -1.46 2.10
CA VAL A 220 -4.41 -2.90 2.32
C VAL A 220 -5.22 -3.59 1.23
N ASP A 221 -4.56 -4.43 0.45
CA ASP A 221 -5.20 -5.44 -0.39
C ASP A 221 -4.60 -6.79 0.01
N TYR A 222 -5.19 -7.40 1.04
CA TYR A 222 -4.55 -8.44 1.84
C TYR A 222 -3.94 -9.57 0.98
N PRO A 223 -2.69 -10.01 1.26
CA PRO A 223 -1.78 -9.57 2.34
C PRO A 223 -0.90 -8.37 2.00
N LEU A 224 -1.10 -7.73 0.84
CA LEU A 224 -0.29 -6.60 0.42
C LEU A 224 -0.70 -5.33 1.19
N LYS A 225 0.29 -4.67 1.80
CA LYS A 225 0.10 -3.41 2.56
C LYS A 225 1.00 -2.33 1.95
N LEU A 226 0.40 -1.22 1.52
CA LEU A 226 1.05 -0.18 0.71
C LEU A 226 0.92 1.19 1.39
N PRO A 227 1.96 1.68 2.08
CA PRO A 227 1.93 2.99 2.71
C PRO A 227 1.98 4.11 1.67
N LEU A 228 1.10 5.08 1.75
CA LEU A 228 1.03 6.25 0.86
C LEU A 228 1.06 7.50 1.71
N THR A 229 2.01 8.37 1.42
CA THR A 229 2.24 9.62 2.12
C THR A 229 1.67 10.78 1.33
N CYS A 230 1.38 11.86 2.04
CA CYS A 230 1.11 13.14 1.42
C CYS A 230 2.32 14.07 1.58
N PRO A 231 3.01 14.48 0.49
CA PRO A 231 4.15 15.39 0.60
C PRO A 231 3.77 16.76 1.19
N GLU A 232 2.55 17.24 0.94
CA GLU A 232 2.06 18.56 1.40
C GLU A 232 1.90 18.63 2.93
N GLN A 233 1.57 17.51 3.59
CA GLN A 233 1.51 17.43 5.06
C GLN A 233 2.88 17.65 5.71
N ILE A 234 3.92 17.05 5.14
CA ILE A 234 5.25 17.04 5.76
C ILE A 234 5.97 18.38 5.54
N ALA A 235 5.70 19.05 4.41
CA ALA A 235 6.13 20.42 4.20
C ALA A 235 5.52 21.39 5.24
N SER A 236 4.24 21.20 5.60
CA SER A 236 3.53 22.08 6.55
C SER A 236 3.98 21.87 8.00
N ALA A 237 4.22 20.62 8.42
CA ALA A 237 4.75 20.31 9.76
C ALA A 237 6.16 20.88 9.99
N SER A 238 6.98 20.98 8.94
CA SER A 238 8.31 21.61 9.03
C SER A 238 8.26 23.12 9.26
N SER A 239 7.19 23.80 8.81
CA SER A 239 6.96 25.23 9.06
C SER A 239 6.33 25.52 10.43
N GLU A 240 5.47 24.64 10.96
CA GLU A 240 4.90 24.83 12.30
C GLU A 240 5.91 24.59 13.42
N SER A 241 6.89 23.70 13.22
CA SER A 241 8.03 23.53 14.15
C SER A 241 8.95 24.75 14.22
N GLN A 242 8.81 25.73 13.32
CA GLN A 242 9.54 27.01 13.38
C GLN A 242 8.69 28.17 13.93
N ARG A 243 7.40 27.97 14.20
CA ARG A 243 6.49 29.03 14.67
C ARG A 243 6.12 28.84 16.13
N SER A 244 7.13 28.80 17.00
CA SER A 244 6.96 29.13 18.40
C SER A 244 7.41 30.58 18.59
N ASP A 245 6.62 31.50 18.05
CA ASP A 245 6.64 32.91 18.44
C ASP A 245 5.19 33.36 18.61
N THR A 246 4.90 33.77 19.83
CA THR A 246 3.69 34.37 20.39
C THR A 246 2.71 34.97 19.36
N PRO A 247 1.41 34.60 19.38
CA PRO A 247 0.42 35.30 18.56
C PRO A 247 0.12 36.67 19.19
N THR A 248 0.67 37.74 18.61
CA THR A 248 0.16 39.09 18.83
C THR A 248 -1.20 39.19 18.16
N ILE A 249 -2.26 39.29 18.95
CA ILE A 249 -3.61 39.59 18.48
C ILE A 249 -3.69 41.12 18.35
N ASP A 250 -3.52 41.63 17.14
CA ASP A 250 -3.92 42.99 16.82
C ASP A 250 -5.44 43.03 16.68
N PHE A 251 -6.10 43.59 17.70
CA PHE A 251 -7.52 43.92 17.62
C PHE A 251 -7.70 45.21 16.79
N PRO A 252 -8.65 45.25 15.83
CA PRO A 252 -8.98 46.50 15.16
C PRO A 252 -9.66 47.46 16.14
N SER A 253 -9.16 48.70 16.20
CA SER A 253 -9.72 49.78 17.00
C SER A 253 -11.15 50.11 16.56
N PRO A 254 -12.09 50.32 17.51
CA PRO A 254 -13.41 50.81 17.17
C PRO A 254 -13.34 52.27 16.72
N ARG A 255 -14.22 52.63 15.80
CA ARG A 255 -14.44 54.00 15.29
C ARG A 255 -14.92 54.95 16.36
#